data_AF-A0A4Y1Q669-F1
#
_entry.id   AF-A0A4Y1Q669-F1
#
_cell.length_a   1.000
_cell.length_b   1.000
_cell.length_c   1.000
_cell.angle_alpha   90.00
_cell.angle_beta   90.00
_cell.angle_gamma   90.00
#
_symmetry.space_group_name_H-M   'P 1'
#
loop_
_entity.id
_entity.type
_entity.pdbx_description
1 polymer ?
#
loop_
_entity_poly.entity_id
_entity_poly.type
_entity_poly.pdbx_seq_one_letter_code
_entity_poly.pdbx_strand_id
1 'polypeptide(L)'
;SSGGANPSALRLLTGDVSSKIYLTTTTPSGFNALSQPFVSHKSSVEDIQWSPSEPTVFASCSSDCSIQIWDVRTKGRQSATGIVRAHES
;
A
#
# COMPACT_ATOMS: atom_id res chain seq x y z
N SER A 1 14.13 29.28 -11.49
CA SER A 1 13.73 28.27 -12.47
C SER A 1 12.86 27.25 -11.75
N SER A 2 11.57 27.23 -12.04
CA SER A 2 10.60 26.31 -11.44
C SER A 2 10.98 24.87 -11.80
N GLY A 3 11.38 24.09 -10.79
CA GLY A 3 11.66 22.66 -10.92
C GLY A 3 10.39 21.95 -11.39
N GLY A 4 10.34 21.69 -12.70
CA GLY A 4 9.22 21.04 -13.36
C GLY A 4 8.90 19.69 -12.71
N ALA A 5 7.61 19.41 -12.58
CA ALA A 5 7.09 18.14 -12.12
C ALA A 5 7.83 16.97 -12.80
N ASN A 6 8.41 16.09 -11.99
CA ASN A 6 9.05 14.88 -12.47
C ASN A 6 7.95 13.97 -13.07
N PRO A 7 8.07 13.50 -14.32
CA PRO A 7 7.13 12.55 -14.91
C PRO A 7 6.85 11.42 -13.90
N SER A 8 5.56 11.21 -13.62
CA SER A 8 5.01 10.39 -12.54
C SER A 8 5.94 9.25 -12.11
N ALA A 9 6.56 9.41 -10.93
CA ALA A 9 7.34 8.34 -10.33
C ALA A 9 6.48 7.07 -10.27
N LEU A 10 7.02 5.97 -10.80
CA LEU A 10 6.33 4.69 -10.75
C LEU A 10 6.20 4.26 -9.30
N ARG A 11 5.03 3.72 -8.95
CA ARG A 11 4.68 3.28 -7.60
C ARG A 11 4.40 1.80 -7.62
N LEU A 12 5.09 1.06 -6.75
CA LEU A 12 4.90 -0.37 -6.54
C LEU A 12 4.50 -0.60 -5.08
N LEU A 13 3.53 -1.50 -4.85
CA LEU A 13 3.18 -1.99 -3.52
C LEU A 13 3.64 -3.43 -3.39
N THR A 14 4.16 -3.78 -2.22
CA THR A 14 4.58 -5.15 -1.88
C THR A 14 4.15 -5.49 -0.47
N GLY A 15 3.46 -6.61 -0.30
CA GLY A 15 3.11 -7.17 1.02
C GLY A 15 4.17 -8.16 1.49
N ASP A 16 4.23 -8.38 2.80
CA ASP A 16 5.07 -9.43 3.38
C ASP A 16 4.31 -10.32 4.37
N VAL A 17 4.98 -11.40 4.79
CA VAL A 17 4.44 -12.38 5.75
C VAL A 17 4.35 -11.84 7.19
N SER A 18 4.89 -10.65 7.45
CA SER A 18 4.89 -9.96 8.75
C SER A 18 3.84 -8.85 8.82
N SER A 19 2.81 -8.96 7.98
CA SER A 19 1.65 -8.05 7.87
C SER A 19 1.94 -6.63 7.39
N LYS A 20 3.14 -6.39 6.84
CA LYS A 20 3.54 -5.07 6.34
C LYS A 20 3.28 -4.96 4.85
N ILE A 21 2.93 -3.75 4.43
CA ILE A 21 2.89 -3.37 3.02
C ILE A 21 3.85 -2.20 2.82
N TYR A 22 4.73 -2.30 1.84
CA TYR A 22 5.69 -1.23 1.50
C TYR A 22 5.28 -0.56 0.19
N LEU A 23 5.39 0.76 0.15
CA LEU A 23 5.32 1.54 -1.07
C LEU A 23 6.74 1.83 -1.56
N THR A 24 7.03 1.43 -2.79
CA THR A 24 8.29 1.69 -3.47
C THR A 24 8.05 2.71 -4.57
N THR A 25 8.90 3.73 -4.63
CA THR A 25 8.86 4.79 -5.65
C THR A 25 10.13 4.80 -6.49
N THR A 26 10.02 5.18 -7.77
CA THR A 26 11.21 5.37 -8.60
C THR A 26 11.81 6.76 -8.46
N THR A 27 13.13 6.79 -8.57
CA THR A 27 13.97 7.98 -8.70
C THR A 27 14.88 7.78 -9.92
N PRO A 28 15.56 8.82 -10.43
CA PRO A 28 16.57 8.64 -11.47
C PRO A 28 17.66 7.62 -11.13
N SER A 29 17.93 7.39 -9.84
CA SER A 29 18.92 6.42 -9.34
C SER A 29 18.34 5.02 -9.07
N GLY A 30 17.04 4.77 -9.33
CA GLY A 30 16.42 3.46 -9.17
C GLY A 30 15.20 3.45 -8.24
N PHE A 31 14.84 2.26 -7.77
CA PHE A 31 13.69 2.01 -6.88
C PHE A 31 14.06 2.24 -5.42
N ASN A 32 13.23 2.98 -4.70
CA ASN A 32 13.40 3.26 -3.28
C ASN A 32 12.13 2.89 -2.52
N ALA A 33 12.21 1.88 -1.67
CA ALA A 33 11.15 1.54 -0.74
C ALA A 33 11.08 2.61 0.35
N LEU A 34 9.87 3.11 0.63
CA LEU A 34 9.66 4.01 1.76
C LEU A 34 9.87 3.25 3.07
N SER A 35 10.55 3.87 4.02
CA SER A 35 10.90 3.25 5.31
C SER A 35 9.70 2.94 6.19
N GLN A 36 8.60 3.68 6.04
CA GLN A 36 7.39 3.49 6.83
C GLN A 36 6.39 2.59 6.07
N PRO A 37 6.13 1.35 6.55
CA PRO A 37 5.14 0.47 5.95
C PRO A 37 3.72 0.88 6.32
N PHE A 38 2.75 0.38 5.55
CA PHE A 38 1.36 0.33 5.97
C PHE A 38 1.13 -0.80 6.97
N VAL A 39 0.36 -0.48 8.01
CA VAL A 39 0.23 -1.31 9.22
C VAL A 39 -1.20 -1.30 9.71
N SER A 40 -1.96 -2.34 9.39
CA SER A 40 -3.28 -2.62 9.99
C SER A 40 -3.58 -4.11 10.01
N HIS A 41 -3.09 -4.85 9.01
CA HIS A 41 -3.13 -6.29 9.01
C HIS A 41 -2.36 -6.89 10.19
N LYS A 42 -2.80 -8.07 10.62
CA LYS A 42 -2.26 -8.84 11.75
C LYS A 42 -1.62 -10.17 11.35
N SER A 43 -1.67 -10.51 10.06
CA SER A 43 -1.06 -11.71 9.48
C SER A 43 -0.52 -11.43 8.08
N SER A 44 -0.02 -12.45 7.39
CA SER A 44 0.54 -12.37 6.03
C SER A 44 -0.41 -11.66 5.07
N VAL A 45 0.15 -10.79 4.21
CA VAL A 45 -0.60 -10.10 3.15
C VAL A 45 -0.56 -10.95 1.89
N GLU A 46 -1.73 -11.33 1.38
CA GLU A 46 -1.85 -12.34 0.32
C GLU A 46 -2.10 -11.74 -1.06
N ASP A 47 -2.80 -10.59 -1.13
CA ASP A 47 -3.03 -9.86 -2.38
C ASP A 47 -3.11 -8.35 -2.13
N ILE A 48 -2.75 -7.58 -3.16
CA ILE A 48 -2.77 -6.12 -3.18
C ILE A 48 -3.17 -5.64 -4.57
N GLN A 49 -4.18 -4.77 -4.63
CA GLN A 49 -4.63 -4.16 -5.88
C GLN A 49 -4.79 -2.65 -5.74
N TRP A 50 -4.15 -1.90 -6.64
CA TRP A 50 -4.41 -0.47 -6.79
C TRP A 50 -5.84 -0.25 -7.28
N SER A 51 -6.46 0.84 -6.85
CA SER A 51 -7.75 1.26 -7.40
C SER A 51 -7.58 1.65 -8.88
N PRO A 52 -8.47 1.19 -9.77
CA PRO A 52 -8.43 1.58 -11.18
C PRO A 52 -8.87 3.03 -11.42
N SER A 53 -9.64 3.61 -10.49
CA SER A 53 -10.18 4.98 -10.62
C SER A 53 -9.51 5.99 -9.70
N GLU A 54 -8.96 5.55 -8.58
CA GLU A 54 -8.39 6.43 -7.54
C GLU A 54 -6.89 6.19 -7.39
N PRO A 55 -6.02 7.04 -7.97
CA PRO A 55 -4.58 6.78 -8.05
C PRO A 55 -3.87 6.69 -6.69
N THR A 56 -4.51 7.10 -5.61
CA THR A 56 -3.93 7.09 -4.26
C THR A 56 -4.47 5.98 -3.38
N VAL A 57 -5.44 5.21 -3.88
CA VAL A 57 -6.16 4.20 -3.12
C VAL A 57 -5.76 2.81 -3.58
N PHE A 58 -5.64 1.88 -2.64
CA PHE A 58 -5.46 0.47 -2.93
C PHE A 58 -6.21 -0.39 -1.91
N ALA A 59 -6.41 -1.66 -2.23
CA ALA A 59 -6.99 -2.67 -1.36
C ALA A 59 -5.99 -3.81 -1.14
N SER A 60 -6.10 -4.50 0.00
CA SER A 60 -5.35 -5.72 0.28
C SER A 60 -6.19 -6.74 1.05
N CYS A 61 -5.86 -8.02 0.92
CA CYS A 61 -6.37 -9.11 1.76
C CYS A 61 -5.24 -9.80 2.52
N SER A 62 -5.57 -10.47 3.62
CA SER A 62 -4.60 -11.10 4.52
C SER A 62 -5.17 -12.35 5.15
N SER A 63 -4.30 -13.27 5.58
CA SER A 63 -4.67 -14.42 6.40
C SER A 63 -5.25 -14.05 7.77
N ASP A 64 -5.32 -12.76 8.13
CA ASP A 64 -6.07 -12.30 9.31
C ASP A 64 -7.60 -12.21 9.07
N CYS A 65 -8.07 -12.75 7.95
CA CYS A 65 -9.47 -12.76 7.52
C CYS A 65 -10.03 -11.36 7.24
N SER A 66 -9.20 -10.37 6.91
CA SER A 66 -9.67 -9.01 6.62
C SER A 66 -9.31 -8.54 5.21
N ILE A 67 -10.17 -7.66 4.69
CA ILE A 67 -9.86 -6.83 3.52
C ILE A 67 -9.75 -5.38 3.99
N GLN A 68 -8.66 -4.73 3.65
CA GLN A 68 -8.36 -3.36 4.09
C GLN A 68 -8.27 -2.43 2.89
N ILE A 69 -8.80 -1.21 3.07
CA ILE A 69 -8.75 -0.12 2.08
C ILE A 69 -7.80 0.95 2.59
N TRP A 70 -6.93 1.43 1.70
CA TRP A 70 -5.81 2.29 2.06
C TRP A 70 -5.80 3.52 1.17
N ASP A 71 -5.32 4.64 1.72
CA ASP A 71 -4.95 5.82 0.96
C ASP A 71 -3.47 6.14 1.25
N VAL A 72 -2.65 6.21 0.21
CA VAL A 72 -1.20 6.49 0.33
C VAL A 72 -0.87 7.92 0.78
N ARG A 73 -1.87 8.76 1.00
CA ARG A 73 -1.73 10.09 1.60
C ARG A 73 -1.98 10.06 3.11
N THR A 74 -2.59 9.00 3.64
CA THR A 74 -2.90 8.88 5.06
C THR A 74 -1.63 8.88 5.90
N LYS A 75 -1.60 9.81 6.87
CA LYS A 75 -0.52 9.91 7.85
C LYS A 75 -0.53 8.68 8.75
N GLY A 76 0.65 8.17 9.10
CA GLY A 76 0.77 6.98 9.94
C GLY A 76 0.53 5.65 9.21
N ARG A 77 0.14 5.69 7.92
CA ARG A 77 0.01 4.51 7.05
C ARG A 77 -0.94 3.43 7.61
N GLN A 78 -1.97 3.89 8.30
CA GLN A 78 -3.10 3.06 8.73
C GLN A 78 -4.10 2.92 7.59
N SER A 79 -4.82 1.80 7.57
CA SER A 79 -5.96 1.62 6.68
C SER A 79 -7.03 2.67 6.99
N ALA A 80 -7.71 3.14 5.94
CA ALA A 80 -8.81 4.10 6.09
C ALA A 80 -10.08 3.40 6.61
N THR A 81 -10.30 2.17 6.16
CA THR A 81 -11.39 1.30 6.59
C THR A 81 -11.06 -0.16 6.23
N GLY A 82 -11.88 -1.09 6.70
CA GLY A 82 -11.79 -2.49 6.32
C GLY A 82 -12.97 -3.32 6.76
N ILE A 83 -13.06 -4.49 6.17
CA ILE A 83 -14.04 -5.52 6.50
C ILE A 83 -13.31 -6.60 7.30
N VAL A 84 -13.68 -6.75 8.56
CA VAL A 84 -13.18 -7.82 9.42
C VAL A 84 -14.02 -9.07 9.19
N ARG A 85 -13.39 -10.25 9.12
CA ARG A 85 -14.04 -11.52 8.72
C ARG A 85 -14.63 -11.47 7.31
N ALA A 86 -13.87 -10.92 6.38
CA ALA A 86 -14.25 -10.84 4.96
C ALA A 86 -14.21 -12.20 4.26
N HIS A 87 -13.40 -13.15 4.75
CA HIS A 87 -13.26 -14.51 4.23
C HIS A 87 -12.78 -15.48 5.33
N GLU A 88 -12.78 -16.76 5.02
CA GLU A 88 -12.18 -17.81 5.85
C GLU A 88 -10.67 -17.88 5.60
N SER A 89 -9.87 -18.20 6.63
CA SER A 89 -8.40 -18.35 6.50
C SER A 89 -7.99 -19.76 6.12
#